data_AF-A0A8H6IZL6-F1
#
_entry.id   AF-A0A8H6IZL6-F1
#
_cell.length_a   1.000
_cell.length_b   1.000
_cell.length_c   1.000
_cell.angle_alpha   90.00
_cell.angle_beta   90.00
_cell.angle_gamma   90.00
#
_symmetry.space_group_name_H-M   'P 1'
#
loop_
_entity.id
_entity.type
_entity.pdbx_description
1 polymer ?
#
loop_
_entity_poly.entity_id
_entity_poly.type
_entity_poly.pdbx_seq_one_letter_code
_entity_poly.pdbx_strand_id
1 'polypeptide(L)'
;MFYSNIITLLASALAVGNVNAFTWTRCTNAEKCVQGDMPNKELTTGGGSRNWGGWYVATYDSCSGFAYDQKDGYWYSHEKDGLLVSPAGYMRTAHDCNLVVLRSKNSETGSNAWWKHRGGDCCLPDEVGTGIDNLWAYYTGDA
;
A
#
# COMPACT_ATOMS: atom_id res chain seq x y z
N MET A 1 4.89 -3.36 62.42
CA MET A 1 5.35 -2.31 61.48
C MET A 1 6.57 -2.88 60.75
N PHE A 2 6.37 -3.39 59.53
CA PHE A 2 7.44 -3.86 58.67
C PHE A 2 7.53 -2.93 57.46
N TYR A 3 8.73 -2.41 57.23
CA TYR A 3 9.07 -1.43 56.22
C TYR A 3 9.12 -2.05 54.82
N SER A 4 8.69 -1.23 53.85
CA SER A 4 9.25 -1.09 52.50
C SER A 4 9.55 -2.37 51.72
N ASN A 5 8.55 -2.90 51.02
CA ASN A 5 8.82 -3.62 49.78
C ASN A 5 9.05 -2.61 48.66
N ILE A 6 10.31 -2.58 48.26
CA ILE A 6 10.88 -1.89 47.10
C ILE A 6 10.10 -2.35 45.85
N ILE A 7 9.10 -1.56 45.44
CA ILE A 7 8.51 -1.66 44.10
C ILE A 7 9.47 -0.93 43.16
N THR A 8 10.61 -1.55 42.88
CA THR A 8 11.51 -1.16 41.79
C THR A 8 11.29 -2.13 40.63
N LEU A 9 10.18 -1.94 39.94
CA LEU A 9 9.95 -2.45 38.60
C LEU A 9 9.70 -1.23 37.72
N LEU A 10 10.77 -0.45 37.53
CA LEU A 10 10.77 0.66 36.58
C LEU A 10 11.78 0.35 35.48
N ALA A 11 11.34 0.63 34.26
CA ALA A 11 12.06 0.55 33.00
C ALA A 11 12.22 -0.86 32.41
N SER A 12 11.09 -1.49 32.12
CA SER A 12 11.01 -2.25 30.86
C SER A 12 11.27 -1.26 29.73
N ALA A 13 12.49 -1.31 29.21
CA ALA A 13 12.92 -0.58 28.03
C ALA A 13 12.00 -0.96 26.86
N LEU A 14 11.00 -0.14 26.58
CA LEU A 14 10.38 -0.09 25.27
C LEU A 14 11.39 0.59 24.36
N ALA A 15 12.31 -0.22 23.83
CA ALA A 15 12.97 0.10 22.58
C ALA A 15 11.86 0.13 21.52
N VAL A 16 11.24 1.30 21.35
CA VAL A 16 10.37 1.57 20.20
C VAL A 16 11.31 1.66 19.02
N GLY A 17 11.58 0.52 18.39
CA GLY A 17 12.05 0.53 17.02
C GLY A 17 11.05 1.36 16.23
N ASN A 18 11.55 2.32 15.45
CA ASN A 18 10.74 3.12 14.53
C ASN A 18 10.16 2.21 13.44
N VAL A 19 9.17 1.39 13.78
CA VAL A 19 8.17 0.95 12.81
C VAL A 19 7.42 2.23 12.52
N ASN A 20 7.53 2.75 11.30
CA ASN A 20 6.67 3.82 10.82
C ASN A 20 5.23 3.33 10.97
N ALA A 21 4.60 3.65 12.11
CA ALA A 21 3.28 3.18 12.45
C ALA A 21 2.31 3.98 11.60
N PHE A 22 1.81 3.35 10.56
CA PHE A 22 0.78 3.93 9.70
C PHE A 22 -0.52 4.18 10.47
N THR A 23 -1.23 5.23 10.07
CA THR A 23 -2.56 5.56 10.63
C THR A 23 -3.66 5.22 9.63
N TRP A 24 -4.84 4.83 10.12
CA TRP A 24 -6.02 4.47 9.30
C TRP A 24 -7.27 5.11 9.88
N THR A 25 -7.31 6.44 9.87
CA THR A 25 -8.42 7.19 10.45
C THR A 25 -9.38 7.73 9.40
N ARG A 26 -8.92 7.89 8.15
CA ARG A 26 -9.71 8.49 7.07
C ARG A 26 -10.55 7.49 6.29
N CYS A 27 -9.98 6.32 5.98
CA CYS A 27 -10.70 5.25 5.30
C CYS A 27 -11.09 4.16 6.31
N THR A 28 -12.39 3.90 6.42
CA THR A 28 -12.97 2.91 7.36
C THR A 28 -14.04 2.02 6.71
N ASN A 29 -14.31 2.22 5.43
CA ASN A 29 -15.36 1.53 4.67
C ASN A 29 -14.90 0.22 4.02
N ALA A 30 -13.64 -0.17 4.21
CA ALA A 30 -13.06 -1.42 3.73
C ALA A 30 -11.97 -1.92 4.69
N GLU A 31 -11.52 -3.16 4.50
CA GLU A 31 -10.39 -3.72 5.25
C GLU A 31 -9.09 -2.98 4.93
N LYS A 32 -8.10 -3.00 5.82
CA LYS A 32 -6.80 -2.36 5.57
C LYS A 32 -6.09 -3.04 4.40
N CYS A 33 -5.51 -2.25 3.50
CA CYS A 33 -4.63 -2.78 2.47
C CYS A 33 -3.42 -3.42 3.14
N VAL A 34 -2.99 -4.58 2.63
CA VAL A 34 -1.77 -5.23 3.09
C VAL A 34 -0.61 -4.65 2.32
N GLN A 35 0.32 -4.03 3.05
CA GLN A 35 1.64 -3.73 2.51
C GLN A 35 2.40 -5.05 2.47
N GLY A 36 2.73 -5.51 1.26
CA GLY A 36 3.23 -6.86 1.08
C GLY A 36 4.37 -6.92 0.09
N ASP A 37 5.29 -7.83 0.37
CA ASP A 37 6.09 -8.46 -0.66
C ASP A 37 5.14 -9.20 -1.61
N MET A 38 5.33 -9.01 -2.90
CA MET A 38 4.49 -9.65 -3.92
C MET A 38 4.62 -11.18 -3.84
N PRO A 39 3.55 -11.94 -4.11
CA PRO A 39 3.58 -13.40 -4.03
C PRO A 39 4.65 -14.03 -4.95
N ASN A 40 5.01 -13.36 -6.05
CA ASN A 40 5.97 -13.86 -7.05
C ASN A 40 7.25 -13.01 -7.09
N LYS A 41 7.98 -12.92 -5.96
CA LYS A 41 9.34 -12.33 -5.93
C LYS A 41 10.34 -13.05 -6.85
N GLU A 42 10.06 -14.31 -7.19
CA GLU A 42 10.89 -15.09 -8.09
C GLU A 42 10.38 -14.99 -9.53
N LEU A 43 11.24 -14.47 -10.40
CA LEU A 43 11.09 -14.46 -11.85
C LEU A 43 10.68 -15.87 -12.33
N THR A 44 9.41 -16.04 -12.64
CA THR A 44 8.91 -17.30 -13.19
C THR A 44 8.14 -16.99 -14.46
N THR A 45 8.87 -17.09 -15.57
CA THR A 45 8.38 -17.42 -16.92
C THR A 45 7.22 -16.59 -17.48
N GLY A 46 7.55 -15.58 -18.30
CA GLY A 46 6.67 -15.09 -19.37
C GLY A 46 6.24 -13.62 -19.30
N GLY A 47 6.43 -12.94 -18.17
CA GLY A 47 6.13 -11.51 -17.99
C GLY A 47 7.38 -10.62 -18.05
N GLY A 48 7.20 -9.33 -18.36
CA GLY A 48 8.25 -8.33 -18.25
C GLY A 48 8.57 -8.01 -16.77
N SER A 49 9.81 -7.62 -16.47
CA SER A 49 10.17 -7.16 -15.13
C SER A 49 10.30 -5.64 -15.09
N ARG A 50 9.71 -4.98 -14.07
CA ARG A 50 9.92 -3.54 -13.81
C ARG A 50 10.71 -3.35 -12.51
N ASN A 51 11.76 -2.53 -12.58
CA ASN A 51 12.52 -2.11 -11.41
C ASN A 51 11.87 -0.88 -10.77
N TRP A 52 11.46 -1.00 -9.51
CA TRP A 52 10.95 0.09 -8.68
C TRP A 52 11.84 0.23 -7.46
N GLY A 53 12.75 1.22 -7.46
CA GLY A 53 13.53 1.57 -6.26
C GLY A 53 14.34 0.41 -5.66
N GLY A 54 14.88 -0.49 -6.48
CA GLY A 54 15.69 -1.64 -6.03
C GLY A 54 14.94 -2.97 -5.96
N TRP A 55 13.64 -3.00 -6.29
CA TRP A 55 12.80 -4.19 -6.29
C TRP A 55 12.36 -4.54 -7.72
N TYR A 56 12.28 -5.83 -8.05
CA TYR A 56 11.75 -6.28 -9.34
C TYR A 56 10.32 -6.78 -9.20
N VAL A 57 9.45 -6.26 -10.06
CA VAL A 57 8.04 -6.67 -10.18
C VAL A 57 7.89 -7.47 -11.46
N ALA A 58 7.53 -8.76 -11.35
CA ALA A 58 7.08 -9.54 -12.50
C ALA A 58 5.65 -9.14 -12.87
N THR A 59 5.47 -8.52 -14.04
CA THR A 59 4.17 -8.05 -14.52
C THR A 59 3.80 -8.79 -15.79
N TYR A 60 2.60 -9.36 -15.83
CA TYR A 60 2.07 -10.01 -17.03
C TYR A 60 1.35 -9.00 -17.93
N ASP A 61 0.67 -8.02 -17.32
CA ASP A 61 -0.01 -6.94 -18.03
C ASP A 61 0.09 -5.64 -17.24
N SER A 62 0.28 -4.53 -17.95
CA SER A 62 0.24 -3.19 -17.36
C SER A 62 -1.18 -2.65 -17.47
N CYS A 63 -1.88 -2.54 -16.34
CA CYS A 63 -3.18 -1.87 -16.25
C CYS A 63 -3.04 -0.33 -16.20
N SER A 64 -1.92 0.20 -16.70
CA SER A 64 -1.35 1.46 -16.21
C SER A 64 -1.85 2.68 -16.98
N GLY A 65 -2.67 3.48 -16.30
CA GLY A 65 -2.98 4.85 -16.73
C GLY A 65 -3.80 5.59 -15.70
N PHE A 66 -3.33 5.71 -14.45
CA PHE A 66 -4.01 6.55 -13.47
C PHE A 66 -3.85 8.03 -13.81
N ALA A 67 -4.95 8.77 -13.86
CA ALA A 67 -4.93 10.23 -13.80
C ALA A 67 -5.60 10.71 -12.52
N TYR A 68 -5.04 11.79 -12.00
CA TYR A 68 -5.60 12.54 -10.90
C TYR A 68 -6.67 13.50 -11.40
N ASP A 69 -7.90 13.36 -10.92
CA ASP A 69 -8.97 14.33 -11.13
C ASP A 69 -8.92 15.38 -10.01
N GLN A 70 -8.61 16.62 -10.38
CA GLN A 70 -8.54 17.74 -9.43
C GLN A 70 -9.91 18.12 -8.85
N LYS A 71 -11.01 17.75 -9.51
CA LYS A 71 -12.36 18.16 -9.13
C LYS A 71 -12.83 17.48 -7.86
N ASP A 72 -12.51 16.21 -7.68
CA ASP A 72 -12.91 15.39 -6.53
C ASP A 72 -11.72 14.77 -5.79
N GLY A 73 -10.51 14.92 -6.32
CA GLY A 73 -9.27 14.45 -5.74
C GLY A 73 -9.06 12.93 -5.88
N TYR A 74 -9.84 12.27 -6.73
CA TYR A 74 -9.67 10.85 -7.00
C TYR A 74 -8.57 10.60 -8.02
N TRP A 75 -8.04 9.38 -7.99
CA TRP A 75 -7.23 8.82 -9.05
C TRP A 75 -8.06 7.75 -9.76
N TYR A 76 -8.11 7.80 -11.09
CA TYR A 76 -8.85 6.85 -11.92
C TYR A 76 -7.95 6.27 -13.00
N SER A 77 -8.08 4.99 -13.33
CA SER A 77 -7.46 4.47 -14.56
C SER A 77 -8.24 4.88 -15.80
N HIS A 78 -7.51 5.24 -16.85
CA HIS A 78 -8.05 5.47 -18.19
C HIS A 78 -8.16 4.21 -19.05
N GLU A 79 -7.56 3.10 -18.61
CA GLU A 79 -7.47 1.87 -19.41
C GLU A 79 -8.35 0.75 -18.85
N LYS A 80 -8.72 0.83 -17.56
CA LYS A 80 -9.48 -0.19 -16.85
C LYS A 80 -10.52 0.44 -15.94
N ASP A 81 -11.79 0.14 -16.20
CA ASP A 81 -12.89 0.56 -15.36
C ASP A 81 -12.80 -0.07 -13.96
N GLY A 82 -13.23 0.70 -12.96
CA GLY A 82 -13.30 0.23 -11.57
C GLY A 82 -11.99 0.36 -10.80
N LEU A 83 -10.88 0.70 -11.44
CA LEU A 83 -9.62 1.01 -10.75
C LEU A 83 -9.63 2.47 -10.27
N LEU A 84 -9.69 2.69 -8.95
CA LEU A 84 -9.66 4.04 -8.38
C LEU A 84 -9.00 4.11 -7.01
N VAL A 85 -8.54 5.31 -6.66
CA VAL A 85 -8.11 5.68 -5.30
C VAL A 85 -8.75 7.01 -4.91
N SER A 86 -9.47 7.03 -3.79
CA SER A 86 -10.11 8.24 -3.25
C SER A 86 -9.13 9.12 -2.46
N PRO A 87 -9.46 10.40 -2.23
CA PRO A 87 -8.69 11.29 -1.36
C PRO A 87 -8.53 10.80 0.07
N ALA A 88 -9.44 9.94 0.54
CA ALA A 88 -9.42 9.37 1.89
C ALA A 88 -8.58 8.09 1.99
N GLY A 89 -8.05 7.57 0.87
CA GLY A 89 -7.27 6.34 0.84
C GLY A 89 -8.07 5.06 0.60
N TYR A 90 -9.37 5.15 0.32
CA TYR A 90 -10.11 4.02 -0.23
C TYR A 90 -9.58 3.67 -1.63
N MET A 91 -9.12 2.44 -1.80
CA MET A 91 -8.58 1.90 -3.03
C MET A 91 -9.47 0.75 -3.50
N ARG A 92 -9.87 0.79 -4.76
CA ARG A 92 -10.51 -0.34 -5.43
C ARG A 92 -9.60 -0.82 -6.53
N THR A 93 -9.31 -2.11 -6.51
CA THR A 93 -8.59 -2.77 -7.60
C THR A 93 -9.57 -3.46 -8.54
N ALA A 94 -9.34 -3.35 -9.86
CA ALA A 94 -10.12 -4.06 -10.87
C ALA A 94 -9.82 -5.57 -10.79
N HIS A 95 -10.76 -6.42 -11.23
CA HIS A 95 -10.65 -7.88 -11.08
C HIS A 95 -9.39 -8.47 -11.75
N ASP A 96 -8.92 -7.83 -12.81
CA ASP A 96 -7.73 -8.19 -13.59
C ASP A 96 -6.45 -7.48 -13.12
N CYS A 97 -6.52 -6.60 -12.13
CA CYS A 97 -5.35 -5.89 -11.59
C CYS A 97 -5.25 -6.14 -10.09
N ASN A 98 -4.21 -6.86 -9.65
CA ASN A 98 -4.08 -7.31 -8.26
C ASN A 98 -2.90 -6.66 -7.51
N LEU A 99 -2.17 -5.78 -8.20
CA LEU A 99 -1.09 -5.00 -7.62
C LEU A 99 -1.26 -3.51 -7.95
N VAL A 100 -1.17 -2.66 -6.93
CA VAL A 100 -1.04 -1.21 -7.08
C VAL A 100 0.26 -0.75 -6.44
N VAL A 101 1.10 -0.07 -7.22
CA VAL A 101 2.33 0.57 -6.75
C VAL A 101 2.06 2.06 -6.63
N LEU A 102 2.34 2.62 -5.45
CA LEU A 102 2.09 4.01 -5.12
C LEU A 102 3.41 4.68 -4.73
N ARG A 103 3.75 5.77 -5.43
CA ARG A 103 4.83 6.68 -5.04
C ARG A 103 4.26 7.78 -4.16
N SER A 104 4.80 7.92 -2.95
CA SER A 104 4.41 8.99 -2.03
C SER A 104 5.18 10.28 -2.30
N LYS A 105 4.52 11.42 -2.08
CA LYS A 105 5.13 12.76 -1.98
C LYS A 105 6.05 12.85 -0.76
N ASN A 106 5.80 12.05 0.28
CA ASN A 106 6.67 11.94 1.43
C ASN A 106 7.80 10.94 1.12
N SER A 107 9.05 11.43 1.08
CA SER A 107 10.24 10.61 0.84
C SER A 107 10.49 9.55 1.92
N GLU A 108 10.00 9.75 3.15
CA GLU A 108 10.10 8.78 4.24
C GLU A 108 9.19 7.57 4.02
N THR A 109 8.06 7.79 3.34
CA THR A 109 7.14 6.72 2.91
C THR A 109 7.67 6.04 1.64
N GLY A 110 8.26 6.79 0.72
CA GLY A 110 8.87 6.25 -0.49
C GLY A 110 7.87 5.66 -1.49
N SER A 111 8.30 4.65 -2.26
CA SER A 111 7.43 3.88 -3.15
C SER A 111 7.03 2.57 -2.48
N ASN A 112 5.73 2.32 -2.34
CA ASN A 112 5.21 1.13 -1.69
C ASN A 112 4.29 0.34 -2.63
N ALA A 113 4.38 -0.97 -2.53
CA ALA A 113 3.47 -1.89 -3.20
C ALA A 113 2.33 -2.27 -2.25
N TRP A 114 1.10 -2.08 -2.74
CA TRP A 114 -0.13 -2.47 -2.06
C TRP A 114 -0.80 -3.54 -2.89
N TRP A 115 -0.89 -4.73 -2.31
CA TRP A 115 -1.37 -5.92 -3.01
C TRP A 115 -2.75 -6.32 -2.48
N LYS A 116 -3.65 -6.72 -3.39
CA LYS A 116 -4.92 -7.33 -3.05
C LYS A 116 -5.30 -8.37 -4.09
N HIS A 117 -5.45 -9.62 -3.63
CA HIS A 117 -5.87 -10.74 -4.47
C HIS A 117 -7.28 -10.50 -5.06
N ARG A 118 -7.46 -10.75 -6.37
CA ARG A 118 -8.73 -10.85 -7.11
C ARG A 118 -9.63 -9.61 -7.23
N GLY A 119 -9.07 -8.40 -7.17
CA GLY A 119 -9.90 -7.20 -7.28
C GLY A 119 -10.74 -6.99 -6.04
N GLY A 120 -10.45 -5.94 -5.28
CA GLY A 120 -11.24 -5.65 -4.10
C GLY A 120 -10.91 -4.32 -3.49
N ASP A 121 -11.72 -3.99 -2.50
CA ASP A 121 -11.72 -2.69 -1.87
C ASP A 121 -10.87 -2.75 -0.61
N CYS A 122 -9.92 -1.84 -0.43
CA CYS A 122 -9.18 -1.73 0.82
C CYS A 122 -8.84 -0.29 1.17
N CYS A 123 -8.48 -0.07 2.44
CA CYS A 123 -8.07 1.21 2.98
C CYS A 123 -6.55 1.30 3.07
N LEU A 124 -5.98 2.23 2.31
CA LEU A 124 -4.60 2.65 2.45
C LEU A 124 -4.42 3.42 3.77
N PRO A 125 -3.21 3.42 4.35
CA PRO A 125 -2.85 4.35 5.41
C PRO A 125 -3.16 5.80 5.03
N ASP A 126 -3.44 6.65 6.01
CA ASP A 126 -3.75 8.06 5.79
C ASP A 126 -2.59 8.76 5.06
N GLU A 127 -1.34 8.48 5.46
CA GLU A 127 -0.14 9.06 4.86
C GLU A 127 0.08 8.63 3.40
N VAL A 128 -0.42 7.45 3.04
CA VAL A 128 -0.29 6.85 1.72
C VAL A 128 -1.41 7.32 0.82
N GLY A 129 -2.66 7.21 1.27
CA GLY A 129 -3.85 7.58 0.51
C GLY A 129 -3.95 9.07 0.21
N THR A 130 -3.37 9.92 1.07
CA THR A 130 -3.43 11.39 0.91
C THR A 130 -2.13 11.95 0.32
N GLY A 131 -1.02 11.23 0.50
CA GLY A 131 0.31 11.61 0.06
C GLY A 131 0.68 11.14 -1.34
N ILE A 132 -0.28 10.78 -2.18
CA ILE A 132 -0.01 10.17 -3.49
C ILE A 132 0.65 11.18 -4.43
N ASP A 133 1.80 10.81 -4.96
CA ASP A 133 2.49 11.52 -6.04
C ASP A 133 2.23 10.86 -7.41
N ASN A 134 2.25 9.52 -7.46
CA ASN A 134 1.95 8.76 -8.67
C ASN A 134 1.51 7.33 -8.33
N LEU A 135 0.78 6.70 -9.25
CA LEU A 135 0.19 5.36 -9.08
C LEU A 135 0.31 4.55 -10.37
N TRP A 136 0.56 3.25 -10.20
CA TRP A 136 0.54 2.27 -11.28
C TRP A 136 -0.18 1.02 -10.82
N ALA A 137 -0.91 0.37 -11.72
CA ALA A 137 -1.51 -0.93 -11.47
C ALA A 137 -0.99 -1.97 -12.47
N TYR A 138 -0.88 -3.20 -11.99
CA TYR A 138 -0.37 -4.33 -12.74
C TYR A 138 -1.17 -5.58 -12.45
N TYR A 139 -1.18 -6.49 -13.42
CA TYR A 139 -1.55 -7.89 -13.21
C TYR A 139 -0.28 -8.71 -12.95
N THR A 140 -0.23 -9.41 -11.81
CA THR A 140 0.92 -10.25 -11.41
C THR A 140 0.57 -11.74 -11.35
N GLY A 141 -0.53 -12.17 -11.97
CA GLY A 141 -1.02 -13.55 -11.92
C GLY A 141 -1.83 -13.85 -10.67
N ASP A 142 -2.62 -14.92 -10.69
CA ASP A 142 -3.31 -15.42 -9.50
C ASP A 142 -2.39 -16.39 -8.74
N ALA A 143 -2.06 -16.07 -7.49
CA ALA A 143 -1.39 -16.99 -6.56
C ALA A 143 -2.39 -17.99 -5.98
#